data_AF-A0A060CKR4-F1
#
_entry.id   AF-A0A060CKR4-F1
#
_cell.length_a   1.000
_cell.length_b   1.000
_cell.length_c   1.000
_cell.angle_alpha   90.00
_cell.angle_beta   90.00
_cell.angle_gamma   90.00
#
_symmetry.space_group_name_H-M   'P 1'
#
loop_
_entity.id
_entity.type
_entity.pdbx_description
1 polymer ?
#
loop_
_entity_poly.entity_id
_entity_poly.type
_entity_poly.pdbx_seq_one_letter_code
_entity_poly.pdbx_strand_id
1 'polypeptide(L)' 'MGVLLPVFSLPSPYGIGTFGKEAFRFVDFLAAGKQAYWQML' A
#
# COMPACT_ATOMS: atom_id res chain seq x y z
N MET A 1 -0.86 -13.10 -8.38
CA MET A 1 -1.47 -12.86 -7.05
C MET A 1 -1.41 -11.37 -6.75
N GLY A 2 -2.39 -10.85 -6.01
CA GLY A 2 -2.48 -9.42 -5.68
C GLY A 2 -3.15 -9.17 -4.34
N VAL A 3 -3.12 -7.93 -3.89
CA VAL A 3 -3.67 -7.48 -2.60
C VAL A 3 -4.75 -6.43 -2.83
N LEU A 4 -5.88 -6.59 -2.15
CA LEU A 4 -6.91 -5.56 -2.04
C LEU A 4 -6.71 -4.79 -0.74
N LEU A 5 -6.31 -3.53 -0.83
CA LEU A 5 -6.11 -2.66 0.34
C LEU A 5 -6.38 -1.20 -0.05
N PRO A 6 -7.31 -0.50 0.60
CA PRO A 6 -7.50 0.92 0.35
C PRO A 6 -6.33 1.75 0.90
N VAL A 7 -5.99 2.83 0.20
CA VAL A 7 -4.84 3.70 0.51
C VAL A 7 -4.95 4.35 1.88
N PHE A 8 -6.17 4.68 2.31
CA PHE A 8 -6.42 5.30 3.61
C PHE A 8 -6.09 4.38 4.80
N SER A 9 -5.98 3.06 4.57
CA SER A 9 -5.56 2.10 5.60
C SER A 9 -4.05 2.04 5.79
N LEU A 10 -3.26 2.73 4.97
CA LEU A 10 -1.82 2.80 5.18
C LEU A 10 -1.48 3.56 6.46
N PRO A 11 -0.41 3.15 7.17
CA PRO A 11 0.07 3.90 8.32
C PRO A 11 0.45 5.32 7.90
N SER A 12 0.13 6.29 8.75
CA SER A 12 0.40 7.70 8.48
C SER A 12 0.38 8.48 9.79
N PRO A 13 1.27 9.47 9.98
CA PRO A 13 1.27 10.32 11.17
C PRO A 13 0.03 11.23 11.26
N TYR A 14 -0.74 11.35 10.18
CA TYR A 14 -1.91 12.23 10.09
C TYR A 14 -3.24 11.51 10.32
N GLY A 15 -3.21 10.26 10.79
CA GLY A 15 -4.42 9.46 11.08
C GLY A 15 -5.12 8.87 9.85
N ILE A 16 -4.68 9.22 8.64
CA ILE A 16 -5.16 8.64 7.38
C ILE A 16 -4.00 8.36 6.43
N GLY A 17 -4.02 7.18 5.82
CA GLY A 17 -3.07 6.80 4.79
C GLY A 17 -3.18 7.67 3.55
N THR A 18 -2.06 8.01 2.94
CA THR A 18 -1.97 8.86 1.76
C THR A 18 -0.98 8.28 0.75
N PHE A 19 -0.94 8.84 -0.46
CA PHE A 19 0.08 8.55 -1.46
C PHE A 19 1.43 9.19 -1.10
N GLY A 20 1.95 8.87 0.07
CA GLY A 20 3.24 9.32 0.58
C GLY A 20 4.26 8.18 0.67
N LYS A 21 5.28 8.37 1.51
CA LYS A 21 6.37 7.39 1.71
C LYS A 21 5.89 5.98 2.05
N GLU A 22 4.82 5.85 2.83
CA GLU A 22 4.26 4.56 3.22
C GLU A 22 3.61 3.82 2.03
N ALA A 23 3.08 4.54 1.02
CA ALA A 23 2.58 3.91 -0.20
C ALA A 23 3.72 3.29 -1.02
N PHE A 24 4.86 3.97 -1.14
CA PHE A 24 6.05 3.40 -1.79
C PHE A 24 6.57 2.18 -1.03
N ARG A 25 6.68 2.26 0.30
CA ARG A 25 7.07 1.11 1.14
C ARG A 25 6.12 -0.07 0.98
N PHE A 26 4.83 0.19 0.83
CA PHE A 26 3.84 -0.86 0.59
C PHE A 26 4.06 -1.52 -0.78
N VAL A 27 4.34 -0.74 -1.82
CA VAL A 27 4.70 -1.28 -3.14
C VAL A 27 5.98 -2.12 -3.07
N ASP A 28 7.00 -1.67 -2.34
CA ASP A 28 8.24 -2.45 -2.13
C ASP A 28 7.95 -3.78 -1.41
N PHE A 29 7.06 -3.77 -0.41
CA PHE A 29 6.59 -4.98 0.27
C PHE A 29 5.88 -5.94 -0.70
N LEU A 30 5.01 -5.42 -1.57
CA LEU A 30 4.32 -6.23 -2.59
C LEU A 30 5.33 -6.85 -3.57
N ALA A 31 6.31 -6.07 -4.03
CA ALA A 31 7.35 -6.53 -4.94
C ALA A 31 8.21 -7.64 -4.30
N ALA A 32 8.61 -7.48 -3.03
CA ALA A 32 9.32 -8.52 -2.28
C ALA A 32 8.50 -9.81 -2.13
N GLY A 33 7.18 -9.67 -1.98
CA GLY A 33 6.22 -10.78 -1.93
C GLY A 33 5.80 -11.34 -3.29
N LYS A 34 6.43 -10.92 -4.40
CA LYS A 34 6.07 -11.28 -5.79
C LYS A 34 4.60 -11.02 -6.14
N GLN A 35 3.97 -10.06 -5.48
CA GLN A 35 2.64 -9.59 -5.81
C GLN A 35 2.73 -8.58 -6.96
N ALA A 36 1.89 -8.76 -7.97
CA ALA A 36 1.92 -7.93 -9.19
C ALA A 36 0.77 -6.91 -9.24
N TYR A 37 -0.24 -7.07 -8.39
CA TYR A 37 -1.42 -6.21 -8.38
C TYR A 37 -1.72 -5.69 -6.99
N TRP A 38 -1.95 -4.38 -6.91
CA TRP A 38 -2.57 -3.73 -5.77
C TRP A 38 -3.91 -3.14 -6.21
N GLN A 39 -5.00 -3.76 -5.77
CA GLN A 39 -6.34 -3.26 -5.99
C GLN A 39 -6.71 -2.31 -4.84
N MET A 40 -7.26 -1.15 -5.18
CA MET A 40 -7.69 -0.11 -4.24
C MET A 40 -9.22 0.06 -4.35
N LEU A 41 -9.87 0.39 -3.23
CA LEU A 41 -11.28 0.77 -3.15
C LEU A 41 -11.42 2.30 -3.21
#